data_AF-A0A7V8VC08-F1
#
_entry.id   AF-A0A7V8VC08-F1
#
_cell.length_a   1.000
_cell.length_b   1.000
_cell.length_c   1.000
_cell.angle_alpha   90.00
_cell.angle_beta   90.00
_cell.angle_gamma   90.00
#
_symmetry.space_group_name_H-M   'P 1'
#
loop_
_entity.id
_entity.type
_entity.pdbx_description
1 polymer ?
#
loop_
_entity_poly.entity_id
_entity_poly.type
_entity_poly.pdbx_seq_one_letter_code
_entity_poly.pdbx_strand_id
1 'polypeptide(L)'
;MNPQLTPELIQKADSFLDTDRQHQAAIRLGERMYDTFRSDKGGRVSSQIRNLQQIAVSATRFADIEDFVKNQMGRNAGAYKEWRQVGDEVLKQLEALRRAANDMTQDEGQRLLLRLHLARGWVRAVVGAYLYVKAQREMEPSHA
;
A
#
# COMPACT_ATOMS: atom_id res chain seq x y z
N MET A 1 8.17 -21.12 -20.91
CA MET A 1 8.05 -19.66 -21.13
C MET A 1 8.08 -18.98 -19.78
N ASN A 2 8.81 -17.86 -19.63
CA ASN A 2 8.67 -17.06 -18.41
C ASN A 2 7.27 -16.43 -18.42
N PRO A 3 6.52 -16.49 -17.31
CA PRO A 3 5.21 -15.85 -17.25
C PRO A 3 5.35 -14.34 -17.47
N GLN A 4 4.42 -13.77 -18.22
CA GLN A 4 4.31 -12.34 -18.47
C GLN A 4 2.84 -11.92 -18.35
N LEU A 5 2.59 -10.72 -17.83
CA LEU A 5 1.25 -10.15 -17.82
C LEU A 5 0.89 -9.69 -19.23
N THR A 6 -0.30 -10.05 -19.69
CA THR A 6 -0.81 -9.53 -20.96
C THR A 6 -1.29 -8.10 -20.78
N PRO A 7 -1.34 -7.29 -21.86
CA PRO A 7 -1.89 -5.93 -21.81
C PRO A 7 -3.31 -5.88 -21.22
N GLU A 8 -4.14 -6.87 -21.53
CA GLU A 8 -5.53 -6.95 -21.05
C GLU A 8 -5.58 -7.16 -19.53
N LEU A 9 -4.68 -7.97 -18.97
CA LEU A 9 -4.59 -8.17 -17.52
C LEU A 9 -4.08 -6.93 -16.80
N ILE A 10 -3.12 -6.23 -17.39
CA ILE A 10 -2.62 -4.95 -16.85
C ILE A 10 -3.75 -3.93 -16.81
N GLN A 11 -4.45 -3.74 -17.94
CA GLN A 11 -5.58 -2.82 -18.02
C GLN A 11 -6.69 -3.18 -17.03
N LYS A 12 -7.00 -4.47 -16.87
CA LYS A 12 -8.01 -4.94 -15.91
C LYS A 12 -7.60 -4.67 -14.46
N ALA A 13 -6.32 -4.84 -14.14
CA ALA A 13 -5.78 -4.54 -12.81
C ALA A 13 -5.79 -3.04 -12.51
N ASP A 14 -5.37 -2.21 -13.46
CA ASP A 14 -5.38 -0.76 -13.32
C ASP A 14 -6.82 -0.23 -13.17
N SER A 15 -7.74 -0.71 -14.01
CA SER A 15 -9.17 -0.37 -13.90
C SER A 15 -9.77 -0.77 -12.55
N PHE A 16 -9.34 -1.90 -11.98
CA PHE A 16 -9.78 -2.32 -10.66
C PHE A 16 -9.29 -1.36 -9.57
N LEU A 17 -8.03 -0.94 -9.62
CA LEU A 17 -7.43 0.01 -8.68
C LEU A 17 -8.07 1.40 -8.78
N ASP A 18 -8.52 1.80 -9.97
CA ASP A 18 -9.16 3.09 -10.24
C ASP A 18 -10.66 3.12 -9.91
N THR A 19 -11.25 2.03 -9.44
CA THR A 19 -12.65 2.06 -8.98
C THR A 19 -12.81 2.97 -7.76
N ASP A 20 -13.96 3.67 -7.67
CA ASP A 20 -14.28 4.55 -6.52
C ASP A 20 -14.09 3.85 -5.18
N ARG A 21 -14.46 2.56 -5.11
CA ARG A 21 -14.29 1.76 -3.90
C ARG A 21 -12.83 1.64 -3.49
N GLN A 22 -11.93 1.33 -4.41
CA GLN A 22 -10.50 1.18 -4.12
C GLN A 22 -9.87 2.54 -3.82
N HIS A 23 -10.22 3.56 -4.61
CA HIS A 23 -9.75 4.92 -4.40
C HIS A 23 -10.11 5.44 -2.99
N GLN A 24 -11.37 5.31 -2.59
CA GLN A 24 -11.85 5.73 -1.27
C GLN A 24 -11.24 4.89 -0.13
N ALA A 25 -10.99 3.59 -0.35
CA ALA A 25 -10.30 2.76 0.63
C ALA A 25 -8.83 3.17 0.81
N ALA A 26 -8.15 3.54 -0.28
CA ALA A 26 -6.78 4.03 -0.23
C ALA A 26 -6.68 5.40 0.46
N ILE A 27 -7.63 6.31 0.20
CA ILE A 27 -7.71 7.61 0.88
C ILE A 27 -7.82 7.43 2.40
N ARG A 28 -8.83 6.69 2.86
CA ARG A 28 -9.07 6.49 4.30
C ARG A 28 -7.88 5.84 4.99
N LEU A 29 -7.24 4.86 4.35
CA LEU A 29 -6.06 4.23 4.91
C LEU A 29 -4.87 5.18 4.92
N GLY A 30 -4.66 5.98 3.86
CA GLY A 30 -3.59 6.98 3.80
C GLY A 30 -3.73 8.06 4.87
N GLU A 31 -4.95 8.56 5.10
CA GLU A 31 -5.28 9.48 6.19
C GLU A 31 -4.97 8.86 7.56
N ARG A 32 -5.46 7.65 7.81
CA ARG A 32 -5.21 6.92 9.06
C ARG A 32 -3.72 6.62 9.25
N MET A 33 -2.99 6.32 8.18
CA MET A 33 -1.53 6.19 8.22
C MET A 33 -0.86 7.51 8.59
N TYR A 34 -1.38 8.65 8.12
CA TYR A 34 -0.86 9.95 8.52
C TYR A 34 -1.11 10.23 9.99
N ASP A 35 -2.32 9.99 10.50
CA ASP A 35 -2.64 10.17 11.91
C ASP A 35 -1.76 9.31 12.83
N THR A 36 -1.44 8.11 12.35
CA THR A 36 -0.66 7.10 13.06
C THR A 36 0.84 7.39 13.06
N PHE A 37 1.43 7.65 11.88
CA PHE A 37 2.89 7.78 11.75
C PHE A 37 3.37 9.24 11.72
N ARG A 38 2.48 10.18 11.37
CA ARG A 38 2.75 11.61 11.21
C ARG A 38 3.97 11.90 10.33
N SER A 39 4.45 13.13 10.36
CA SER A 39 5.76 13.49 9.82
C SER A 39 6.87 13.18 10.83
N ASP A 40 8.04 12.76 10.33
CA ASP A 40 9.25 12.62 11.15
C ASP A 40 9.75 13.99 11.63
N LYS A 41 10.69 14.00 12.59
CA LYS A 41 11.35 15.22 13.09
C LYS A 41 11.89 16.04 11.91
N GLY A 42 11.44 17.29 11.80
CA GLY A 42 11.81 18.19 10.70
C GLY A 42 10.88 18.15 9.48
N GLY A 43 9.63 17.68 9.63
CA GLY A 43 8.61 17.75 8.56
C GLY A 43 8.82 16.74 7.43
N ARG A 44 9.65 15.71 7.65
CA ARG A 44 9.94 14.69 6.63
C ARG A 44 8.85 13.61 6.60
N VAL A 45 8.70 12.95 5.46
CA VAL A 45 7.86 11.74 5.34
C VAL A 45 8.35 10.69 6.33
N SER A 46 7.42 10.05 7.05
CA SER A 46 7.78 9.00 7.99
C SER A 46 8.60 7.90 7.33
N SER A 47 9.70 7.53 7.98
CA SER A 47 10.51 6.36 7.59
C SER A 47 9.69 5.08 7.42
N GLN A 48 8.59 4.91 8.17
CA GLN A 48 7.72 3.74 8.06
C GLN A 48 6.99 3.70 6.71
N ILE A 49 6.47 4.84 6.27
CA ILE A 49 5.79 4.99 4.98
C ILE A 49 6.78 4.81 3.83
N ARG A 50 7.98 5.37 3.96
CA ARG A 50 9.04 5.19 2.96
C ARG A 50 9.46 3.73 2.85
N ASN A 51 9.59 3.01 3.96
CA ASN A 51 9.93 1.60 3.97
C ASN A 51 8.84 0.74 3.31
N LEU A 52 7.57 1.04 3.54
CA LEU A 52 6.44 0.38 2.85
C LEU A 52 6.51 0.59 1.34
N GLN A 53 6.75 1.83 0.90
CA GLN A 53 6.92 2.15 -0.52
C GLN A 53 8.12 1.40 -1.12
N GLN A 54 9.24 1.35 -0.41
CA GLN A 54 10.44 0.68 -0.87
C GLN A 54 10.23 -0.82 -1.03
N ILE A 55 9.67 -1.52 -0.04
CA ILE A 55 9.45 -2.96 -0.14
C ILE A 55 8.45 -3.30 -1.25
N ALA A 56 7.41 -2.48 -1.48
CA ALA A 56 6.47 -2.73 -2.56
C ALA A 56 7.13 -2.68 -3.95
N VAL A 57 8.09 -1.76 -4.14
CA VAL A 57 8.82 -1.62 -5.40
C VAL A 57 9.89 -2.70 -5.57
N SER A 58 10.60 -3.07 -4.50
CA SER A 58 11.71 -4.03 -4.57
C SER A 58 11.32 -5.49 -4.38
N ALA A 59 10.13 -5.77 -3.85
CA ALA A 59 9.68 -7.14 -3.59
C ALA A 59 9.63 -7.98 -4.87
N THR A 60 10.11 -9.21 -4.75
CA THR A 60 10.06 -10.23 -5.82
C THR A 60 8.83 -11.10 -5.71
N ARG A 61 8.22 -11.17 -4.52
CA ARG A 61 7.02 -11.92 -4.22
C ARG A 61 6.04 -11.06 -3.45
N PHE A 62 4.75 -11.24 -3.70
CA PHE A 62 3.70 -10.56 -2.97
C PHE A 62 3.77 -10.83 -1.45
N ALA A 63 4.11 -12.06 -1.08
CA ALA A 63 4.29 -12.47 0.32
C ALA A 63 5.37 -11.64 1.04
N ASP A 64 6.41 -11.15 0.35
CA ASP A 64 7.44 -10.31 0.96
C ASP A 64 6.85 -9.00 1.51
N ILE A 65 5.81 -8.46 0.87
CA ILE A 65 5.09 -7.26 1.30
C ILE A 65 4.20 -7.59 2.50
N GLU A 66 3.46 -8.70 2.46
CA GLU A 66 2.63 -9.15 3.58
C GLU A 66 3.48 -9.41 4.83
N ASP A 67 4.60 -10.09 4.65
CA ASP A 67 5.51 -10.46 5.74
C ASP A 67 6.25 -9.23 6.26
N PHE A 68 6.57 -8.24 5.42
CA PHE A 68 7.02 -6.94 5.91
C PHE A 68 6.03 -6.37 6.93
N VAL A 69 4.75 -6.27 6.59
CA VAL A 69 3.71 -5.70 7.47
C VAL A 69 3.58 -6.51 8.76
N LYS A 70 3.48 -7.84 8.68
CA LYS A 70 3.41 -8.73 9.85
C LYS A 70 4.63 -8.55 10.76
N ASN A 71 5.82 -8.46 10.17
CA ASN A 71 7.07 -8.26 10.90
C ASN A 71 7.10 -6.89 11.60
N GLN A 72 6.53 -5.85 10.99
CA GLN A 72 6.37 -4.57 11.66
C GLN A 72 5.42 -4.68 12.86
N MET A 73 4.32 -5.42 12.73
CA MET A 73 3.33 -5.59 13.81
C MET A 73 3.86 -6.42 14.99
N GLY A 74 4.70 -7.42 14.72
CA GLY A 74 5.19 -8.39 15.71
C GLY A 74 6.29 -7.88 16.66
N ARG A 75 6.86 -6.70 16.41
CA ARG A 75 7.96 -6.15 17.22
C ARG A 75 7.43 -5.32 18.40
N ASN A 76 8.13 -5.36 19.54
CA ASN A 76 7.65 -4.81 20.83
C ASN A 76 8.18 -3.40 21.19
N ALA A 77 8.72 -2.62 20.25
CA ALA A 77 9.34 -1.32 20.55
C ALA A 77 8.97 -0.20 19.55
N GLY A 78 8.98 1.06 19.96
CA GLY A 78 8.86 2.23 19.04
C GLY A 78 7.71 2.14 18.03
N ALA A 79 8.00 2.55 16.78
CA ALA A 79 7.11 2.63 15.61
C ALA A 79 6.31 1.33 15.29
N TYR A 80 6.68 0.20 15.90
CA TYR A 80 6.00 -1.08 15.73
C TYR A 80 4.65 -1.12 16.48
N LYS A 81 4.44 -0.26 17.48
CA LYS A 81 3.12 -0.09 18.14
C LYS A 81 2.12 0.57 17.20
N GLU A 82 2.58 1.54 16.43
CA GLU A 82 1.83 2.31 15.43
C GLU A 82 1.38 1.38 14.31
N TRP A 83 2.24 0.46 13.86
CA TRP A 83 1.85 -0.57 12.90
C TRP A 83 0.70 -1.46 13.37
N ARG A 84 0.56 -1.75 14.67
CA ARG A 84 -0.61 -2.50 15.17
C ARG A 84 -1.91 -1.72 15.04
N GLN A 85 -1.84 -0.39 14.97
CA GLN A 85 -3.02 0.46 14.78
C GLN A 85 -3.52 0.44 13.35
N VAL A 86 -2.73 0.04 12.34
CA VAL A 86 -3.15 0.07 10.92
C VAL A 86 -2.91 -1.24 10.18
N GLY A 87 -2.09 -2.13 10.73
CA GLY A 87 -1.57 -3.32 10.08
C GLY A 87 -2.64 -4.34 9.71
N ASP A 88 -3.65 -4.53 10.56
CA ASP A 88 -4.78 -5.42 10.25
C ASP A 88 -5.58 -4.93 9.03
N GLU A 89 -5.78 -3.61 8.90
CA GLU A 89 -6.44 -3.05 7.71
C GLU A 89 -5.56 -3.20 6.47
N VAL A 90 -4.26 -2.94 6.59
CA VAL A 90 -3.29 -3.16 5.49
C VAL A 90 -3.35 -4.60 5.01
N LEU A 91 -3.25 -5.58 5.91
CA LEU A 91 -3.30 -7.00 5.57
C LEU A 91 -4.64 -7.39 4.95
N LYS A 92 -5.75 -6.84 5.43
CA LYS A 92 -7.08 -7.05 4.85
C LYS A 92 -7.19 -6.51 3.42
N GLN A 93 -6.62 -5.33 3.15
CA GLN A 93 -6.62 -4.76 1.81
C GLN A 93 -5.70 -5.56 0.87
N LEU A 94 -4.51 -5.95 1.31
CA LEU A 94 -3.61 -6.85 0.56
C LEU A 94 -4.31 -8.19 0.22
N GLU A 95 -5.02 -8.79 1.18
CA GLU A 95 -5.80 -10.00 0.95
C GLU A 95 -6.87 -9.81 -0.13
N ALA A 96 -7.51 -8.63 -0.18
CA ALA A 96 -8.48 -8.32 -1.23
C ALA A 96 -7.82 -8.21 -2.61
N LEU A 97 -6.62 -7.64 -2.71
CA LEU A 97 -5.84 -7.63 -3.96
C LEU A 97 -5.47 -9.04 -4.41
N ARG A 98 -5.09 -9.90 -3.45
CA ARG A 98 -4.76 -11.31 -3.71
C ARG A 98 -5.95 -12.05 -4.31
N ARG A 99 -7.15 -11.83 -3.77
CA ARG A 99 -8.40 -12.41 -4.30
C ARG A 99 -8.73 -11.86 -5.68
N ALA A 100 -8.65 -10.55 -5.87
CA ALA A 100 -8.89 -9.91 -7.16
C ALA A 100 -7.97 -10.50 -8.26
N ALA A 101 -6.69 -10.72 -7.97
CA ALA A 101 -5.77 -11.36 -8.91
C ALA A 101 -6.20 -12.80 -9.27
N ASN A 102 -6.72 -13.56 -8.30
CA ASN A 102 -7.21 -14.93 -8.55
C ASN A 102 -8.44 -14.93 -9.47
N ASP A 103 -9.30 -13.94 -9.32
CA ASP A 103 -10.52 -13.79 -10.13
C ASP A 103 -10.21 -13.26 -11.54
N MET A 104 -9.09 -12.56 -11.71
CA MET A 104 -8.68 -11.99 -12.98
C MET A 104 -8.05 -13.02 -13.94
N THR A 105 -7.35 -14.03 -13.44
CA THR A 105 -6.70 -15.05 -14.26
C THR A 105 -6.61 -16.43 -13.59
N GLN A 106 -6.80 -17.47 -14.41
CA GLN A 106 -6.60 -18.87 -14.01
C GLN A 106 -5.14 -19.33 -14.12
N ASP A 107 -4.30 -18.60 -14.87
CA ASP A 107 -2.87 -18.91 -15.01
C ASP A 107 -2.11 -18.55 -13.73
N GLU A 108 -1.40 -19.53 -13.16
CA GLU A 108 -0.69 -19.36 -11.89
C GLU A 108 0.47 -18.36 -12.00
N GLY A 109 1.23 -18.40 -13.09
CA GLY A 109 2.38 -17.51 -13.29
C GLY A 109 1.94 -16.05 -13.41
N GLN A 110 0.90 -15.79 -14.20
CA GLN A 110 0.29 -14.48 -14.34
C GLN A 110 -0.31 -14.01 -13.02
N ARG A 111 -1.00 -14.88 -12.28
CA ARG A 111 -1.59 -14.54 -10.98
C ARG A 111 -0.55 -14.04 -9.99
N LEU A 112 0.62 -14.68 -9.92
CA LEU A 112 1.71 -14.24 -9.06
C LEU A 112 2.23 -12.84 -9.43
N LEU A 113 2.42 -12.58 -10.72
CA LEU A 113 2.84 -11.27 -11.22
C LEU A 113 1.76 -10.20 -10.99
N LEU A 114 0.49 -10.56 -11.17
CA LEU A 114 -0.64 -9.65 -11.05
C LEU A 114 -0.86 -9.20 -9.60
N ARG A 115 -0.65 -10.09 -8.63
CA ARG A 115 -0.67 -9.74 -7.20
C ARG A 115 0.35 -8.64 -6.88
N LEU A 116 1.57 -8.76 -7.42
CA LEU A 116 2.61 -7.73 -7.24
C LEU A 116 2.26 -6.43 -7.94
N HIS A 117 1.73 -6.49 -9.17
CA HIS A 117 1.28 -5.31 -9.91
C HIS A 117 0.22 -4.54 -9.13
N LEU A 118 -0.82 -5.24 -8.65
CA LEU A 118 -1.87 -4.68 -7.83
C LEU A 118 -1.34 -4.08 -6.52
N ALA A 119 -0.45 -4.80 -5.81
CA ALA A 119 0.14 -4.32 -4.56
C ALA A 119 0.91 -3.01 -4.75
N ARG A 120 1.68 -2.90 -5.84
CA ARG A 120 2.45 -1.70 -6.17
C ARG A 120 1.56 -0.51 -6.48
N GLY A 121 0.51 -0.72 -7.28
CA GLY A 121 -0.48 0.31 -7.57
C GLY A 121 -1.23 0.76 -6.31
N TRP A 122 -1.66 -0.20 -5.49
CA TRP A 122 -2.31 0.08 -4.20
C TRP A 122 -1.41 0.87 -3.23
N VAL A 123 -0.13 0.49 -3.05
CA VAL A 123 0.80 1.25 -2.21
C VAL A 123 0.98 2.68 -2.73
N ARG A 124 1.06 2.89 -4.05
CA ARG A 124 1.14 4.23 -4.62
C ARG A 124 -0.09 5.08 -4.26
N ALA A 125 -1.29 4.52 -4.33
CA ALA A 125 -2.52 5.21 -3.97
C ALA A 125 -2.56 5.59 -2.47
N VAL A 126 -2.26 4.63 -1.58
CA VAL A 126 -2.25 4.84 -0.13
C VAL A 126 -1.19 5.87 0.28
N VAL A 127 0.04 5.75 -0.23
CA VAL A 127 1.13 6.70 0.05
C VAL A 127 0.80 8.08 -0.53
N GLY A 128 0.19 8.14 -1.71
CA GLY A 128 -0.29 9.40 -2.29
C GLY A 128 -1.27 10.12 -1.37
N ALA A 129 -2.26 9.40 -0.83
CA ALA A 129 -3.20 9.96 0.13
C ALA A 129 -2.52 10.43 1.43
N TYR A 130 -1.59 9.65 1.99
CA TYR A 130 -0.77 10.07 3.14
C TYR A 130 -0.02 11.39 2.86
N LEU A 131 0.60 11.50 1.68
CA LEU A 131 1.38 12.69 1.30
C LEU A 131 0.48 13.91 1.09
N TYR A 132 -0.73 13.70 0.55
CA TYR A 132 -1.71 14.75 0.38
C TYR A 132 -2.14 15.36 1.72
N VAL A 133 -2.47 14.52 2.71
CA VAL A 133 -2.81 14.97 4.07
C VAL A 133 -1.65 15.72 4.70
N LYS A 134 -0.43 15.18 4.56
CA LYS A 134 0.78 15.88 5.03
C LYS A 134 0.90 17.28 4.44
N ALA A 135 0.73 17.42 3.12
CA ALA A 135 0.83 18.70 2.44
C ALA A 135 -0.26 19.69 2.92
N GLN A 136 -1.50 19.23 3.08
CA GLN A 136 -2.58 20.06 3.64
C GLN A 136 -2.22 20.62 5.03
N ARG A 137 -1.71 19.76 5.93
CA ARG A 137 -1.29 20.17 7.28
C ARG A 137 -0.09 21.11 7.31
N GLU A 138 0.73 21.12 6.27
CA GLU A 138 1.86 22.05 6.14
C GLU A 138 1.44 23.40 5.56
N MET A 139 0.35 23.45 4.78
CA MET A 139 -0.23 24.68 4.25
C MET A 139 -1.09 25.42 5.29
N GLU A 140 -1.81 24.70 6.16
CA GLU A 140 -2.62 25.27 7.27
C GLU A 140 -1.85 26.25 8.20
N PRO A 141 -0.60 26.01 8.65
CA PRO A 141 0.14 26.91 9.53
C PRO A 141 0.66 28.20 8.87
N SER A 142 0.41 28.44 7.57
CA SER A 142 0.87 29.65 6.86
C SER A 142 -0.19 30.75 6.78
N HIS A 143 -1.37 30.55 7.37
CA HIS A 143 -2.52 31.47 7.29
C HIS A 143 -3.14 31.88 8.64
N ALA A 144 -2.41 31.68 9.75
CA ALA A 144 -2.82 32.13 11.09
C ALA A 144 -1.89 33.22 11.63
#